data_AF-A0A2H0JV33-F1
#
_entry.id   AF-A0A2H0JV33-F1
#
_cell.length_a   1.000
_cell.length_b   1.000
_cell.length_c   1.000
_cell.angle_alpha   90.00
_cell.angle_beta   90.00
_cell.angle_gamma   90.00
#
_symmetry.space_group_name_H-M   'P 1'
#
loop_
_entity.id
_entity.type
_entity.pdbx_description
1 polymer ?
#
loop_
_entity_poly.entity_id
_entity_poly.type
_entity_poly.pdbx_seq_one_letter_code
_entity_poly.pdbx_strand_id
1 'polypeptide(L)'
;MAFAQGRMSPEEQKAQFEKHVDALSVELSLSDEQRVEVRAILEKEQEQRRDLMRQMRQGQRPGAGREGMRTRMQELNRETETALAAVLSAGQMTKYAAFVAERRQTESMGRRGARRTNPQDGN
;
A
#
# COMPACT_ATOMS: atom_id res chain seq x y z
N MET A 1 -22.40 12.57 -20.59
CA MET A 1 -21.80 12.79 -19.25
C MET A 1 -20.59 11.87 -19.13
N ALA A 2 -19.37 12.41 -19.11
CA ALA A 2 -18.15 11.61 -19.10
C ALA A 2 -17.82 11.17 -17.67
N PHE A 3 -17.77 9.85 -17.44
CA PHE A 3 -17.37 9.25 -16.17
C PHE A 3 -15.88 9.53 -15.90
N ALA A 4 -15.58 10.49 -15.03
CA ALA A 4 -14.23 10.73 -14.52
C ALA A 4 -13.83 9.56 -13.60
N GLN A 5 -13.04 8.63 -14.12
CA GLN A 5 -12.44 7.54 -13.34
C GLN A 5 -11.56 8.09 -12.20
N GLY A 6 -12.10 8.06 -10.98
CA GLY A 6 -11.43 7.79 -9.70
C GLY A 6 -9.95 8.17 -9.52
N ARG A 7 -9.60 9.45 -9.69
CA ARG A 7 -8.33 9.98 -9.17
C ARG A 7 -8.64 10.82 -7.94
N MET A 8 -8.27 10.33 -6.76
CA MET A 8 -8.22 11.18 -5.55
C MET A 8 -7.40 12.43 -5.85
N SER A 9 -7.85 13.58 -5.37
CA SER A 9 -7.11 14.84 -5.48
C SER A 9 -5.75 14.72 -4.76
N PRO A 10 -4.75 15.55 -5.08
CA PRO A 10 -3.48 15.58 -4.35
C PRO A 10 -3.66 15.81 -2.84
N GLU A 11 -4.65 16.63 -2.48
CA GLU A 11 -4.99 16.92 -1.08
C GLU A 11 -5.58 15.68 -0.39
N GLU A 12 -6.48 14.96 -1.06
CA GLU A 12 -7.03 13.70 -0.55
C GLU A 12 -5.96 12.61 -0.41
N GLN A 13 -5.01 12.53 -1.36
CA GLN A 13 -3.88 11.59 -1.29
C GLN A 13 -3.01 11.87 -0.06
N LYS A 14 -2.70 13.14 0.19
CA LYS A 14 -1.96 13.56 1.38
C LYS A 14 -2.74 13.24 2.66
N ALA A 15 -4.04 13.56 2.71
CA ALA A 15 -4.86 13.26 3.87
C ALA A 15 -4.94 11.74 4.16
N GLN A 16 -5.03 10.90 3.13
CA GLN A 16 -4.99 9.44 3.29
C GLN A 16 -3.63 8.94 3.76
N PHE A 17 -2.54 9.54 3.25
CA PHE A 17 -1.19 9.23 3.70
C PHE A 17 -1.00 9.56 5.18
N GLU A 18 -1.36 10.78 5.61
CA GLU A 18 -1.26 11.18 7.01
C GLU A 18 -2.12 10.28 7.91
N LYS A 19 -3.36 9.97 7.52
CA LYS A 19 -4.20 9.00 8.25
C LYS A 19 -3.54 7.62 8.37
N HIS A 20 -2.82 7.18 7.34
CA HIS A 20 -2.12 5.91 7.36
C HIS A 20 -0.95 5.92 8.35
N VAL A 21 -0.15 6.99 8.32
CA VAL A 21 0.96 7.20 9.26
C VAL A 21 0.43 7.30 10.69
N ASP A 22 -0.67 8.00 10.92
CA ASP A 22 -1.30 8.14 12.24
C ASP A 22 -1.79 6.80 12.78
N ALA A 23 -2.47 6.01 11.95
CA ALA A 23 -2.91 4.68 12.34
C ALA A 23 -1.73 3.76 12.72
N LEU A 24 -0.65 3.78 11.92
CA LEU A 24 0.57 3.03 12.24
C LEU A 24 1.24 3.54 13.51
N SER A 25 1.24 4.86 13.73
CA SER A 25 1.82 5.47 14.92
C SER A 25 1.11 5.01 16.18
N VAL A 26 -0.21 4.93 16.16
CA VAL A 26 -1.03 4.42 17.27
C VAL A 26 -0.81 2.93 17.49
N GLU A 27 -0.92 2.12 16.43
CA GLU A 27 -0.84 0.65 16.51
C GLU A 27 0.53 0.18 17.03
N LEU A 28 1.59 0.80 16.54
CA LEU A 28 2.97 0.49 16.91
C LEU A 28 3.45 1.29 18.13
N SER A 29 2.63 2.21 18.64
CA SER A 29 2.99 3.11 19.74
C SER A 29 4.33 3.81 19.48
N LEU A 30 4.45 4.42 18.30
CA LEU A 30 5.68 5.11 17.87
C LEU A 30 5.93 6.35 18.73
N SER A 31 7.20 6.60 19.06
CA SER A 31 7.61 7.90 19.59
C SER A 31 7.51 8.98 18.51
N ASP A 32 7.55 10.25 18.90
CA ASP A 32 7.54 11.38 17.94
C ASP A 32 8.73 11.31 16.97
N GLU A 33 9.91 10.92 17.46
CA GLU A 33 11.11 10.73 16.64
C GLU A 33 10.93 9.57 15.66
N GLN A 34 10.45 8.41 16.13
CA GLN A 34 10.17 7.26 15.27
C GLN A 34 9.10 7.59 14.22
N ARG A 35 8.08 8.37 14.58
CA ARG A 35 7.01 8.78 13.66
C ARG A 35 7.56 9.62 12.51
N VAL A 36 8.49 10.54 12.77
CA VAL A 36 9.13 11.35 11.71
C VAL A 36 9.90 10.46 10.74
N GLU A 37 10.70 9.53 11.25
CA GLU A 37 11.49 8.62 10.41
C GLU A 37 10.61 7.64 9.62
N VAL A 38 9.60 7.03 10.28
CA VAL A 38 8.63 6.14 9.64
C VAL A 38 7.85 6.88 8.56
N ARG A 39 7.44 8.12 8.80
CA ARG A 39 6.77 8.96 7.79
C ARG A 39 7.65 9.15 6.55
N ALA A 40 8.92 9.48 6.73
CA ALA A 40 9.85 9.66 5.61
C ALA A 40 10.06 8.34 4.81
N ILE A 41 10.16 7.20 5.51
CA ILE A 41 10.28 5.89 4.87
C ILE A 41 9.04 5.57 4.02
N LEU A 42 7.84 5.76 4.58
CA LEU A 42 6.57 5.49 3.89
C LEU A 42 6.30 6.46 2.74
N GLU A 43 6.71 7.72 2.86
CA GLU A 43 6.60 8.70 1.77
C GLU A 43 7.45 8.23 0.57
N LYS A 44 8.71 7.88 0.82
CA LYS A 44 9.61 7.35 -0.23
C LYS A 44 9.05 6.08 -0.89
N GLU A 45 8.52 5.15 -0.09
CA GLU A 45 7.85 3.96 -0.60
C GLU A 45 6.68 4.34 -1.53
N GLN A 46 5.81 5.25 -1.10
CA GLN A 46 4.65 5.69 -1.88
C GLN A 46 5.06 6.28 -3.23
N GLU A 47 6.11 7.09 -3.26
CA GLU A 47 6.65 7.66 -4.49
C GLU A 47 7.17 6.59 -5.45
N GLN A 48 7.97 5.65 -4.95
CA GLN A 48 8.50 4.55 -5.75
C GLN A 48 7.36 3.67 -6.31
N ARG A 49 6.32 3.39 -5.52
CA ARG A 49 5.12 2.67 -6.00
C ARG A 49 4.39 3.45 -7.09
N ARG A 50 4.23 4.76 -6.92
CA ARG A 50 3.58 5.63 -7.91
C ARG A 50 4.33 5.61 -9.23
N ASP A 51 5.65 5.67 -9.18
CA ASP A 51 6.50 5.65 -10.38
C ASP A 51 6.50 4.28 -11.05
N LEU A 52 6.54 3.19 -10.27
CA LEU A 52 6.39 1.84 -10.78
C LEU A 52 5.04 1.66 -11.51
N MET A 53 3.94 2.17 -10.92
CA MET A 53 2.62 2.15 -11.56
C MET A 53 2.55 3.02 -12.81
N ARG A 54 3.24 4.18 -12.81
CA ARG A 54 3.33 5.07 -13.97
C ARG A 54 4.05 4.39 -15.14
N GLN A 55 5.21 3.78 -14.88
CA GLN A 55 6.00 3.04 -15.87
C GLN A 55 5.17 1.91 -16.53
N MET A 56 4.35 1.22 -15.73
CA MET A 56 3.45 0.17 -16.22
C MET A 56 2.36 0.73 -17.14
N ARG A 57 1.67 1.81 -16.74
CA ARG A 57 0.60 2.43 -17.55
C ARG A 57 1.11 2.98 -18.88
N GLN A 58 2.36 3.46 -18.91
CA GLN A 58 2.97 4.05 -20.10
C GLN A 58 3.55 2.99 -21.05
N GLY A 59 3.45 1.69 -20.73
CA GLY A 59 4.00 0.62 -21.57
C GLY A 59 5.52 0.68 -21.75
N GLN A 60 6.22 1.53 -20.97
CA GLN A 60 7.65 1.81 -21.11
C GLN A 60 8.56 0.65 -20.70
N ARG A 61 7.96 -0.49 -20.29
CA ARG A 61 8.70 -1.74 -20.08
C ARG A 61 7.98 -2.91 -20.78
N PRO A 62 8.26 -3.13 -22.07
CA PRO A 62 7.86 -4.35 -22.75
C PRO A 62 8.47 -5.56 -22.02
N GLY A 63 7.65 -6.57 -21.66
CA GLY A 63 8.13 -7.84 -21.09
C GLY A 63 8.09 -7.98 -19.56
N ALA A 64 7.99 -6.89 -18.79
CA ALA A 64 7.70 -6.98 -17.35
C ALA A 64 6.18 -7.08 -17.15
N GLY A 65 5.60 -8.24 -17.51
CA GLY A 65 4.18 -8.53 -17.28
C GLY A 65 3.79 -8.45 -15.79
N ARG A 66 2.60 -8.95 -15.45
CA ARG A 66 2.10 -8.97 -14.05
C ARG A 66 3.11 -9.57 -13.05
N GLU A 67 3.94 -10.51 -13.49
CA GLU A 67 4.96 -11.16 -12.67
C GLU A 67 6.15 -10.25 -12.35
N GLY A 68 6.73 -9.56 -13.33
CA GLY A 68 7.81 -8.60 -13.08
C GLY A 68 7.36 -7.44 -12.18
N MET A 69 6.09 -7.03 -12.28
CA MET A 69 5.48 -6.08 -11.36
C MET A 69 5.38 -6.62 -9.94
N ARG A 70 4.97 -7.89 -9.79
CA ARG A 70 4.89 -8.56 -8.49
C ARG A 70 6.26 -8.63 -7.82
N THR A 71 7.30 -9.01 -8.57
CA THR A 71 8.67 -9.07 -8.07
C THR A 71 9.16 -7.72 -7.58
N ARG A 72 9.01 -6.65 -8.38
CA ARG A 72 9.41 -5.30 -7.94
C ARG A 72 8.63 -4.80 -6.75
N MET A 73 7.34 -5.13 -6.67
CA MET A 73 6.54 -4.77 -5.51
C MET A 73 7.02 -5.51 -4.26
N GLN A 74 7.45 -6.77 -4.39
CA GLN A 74 8.05 -7.53 -3.28
C GLN A 74 9.41 -6.97 -2.86
N GLU A 75 10.25 -6.56 -3.81
CA GLU A 75 11.53 -5.91 -3.54
C GLU A 75 11.32 -4.61 -2.76
N LEU A 76 10.45 -3.73 -3.25
CA LEU A 76 10.10 -2.48 -2.59
C LEU A 76 9.52 -2.70 -1.17
N ASN A 77 8.69 -3.72 -0.99
CA ASN A 77 8.20 -4.09 0.35
C ASN A 77 9.34 -4.51 1.28
N ARG A 78 10.32 -5.29 0.78
CA ARG A 78 11.47 -5.74 1.58
C ARG A 78 12.40 -4.58 1.93
N GLU A 79 12.65 -3.67 0.98
CA GLU A 79 13.44 -2.46 1.22
C GLU A 79 12.80 -1.61 2.32
N THR A 80 11.47 -1.43 2.24
CA THR A 80 10.70 -0.70 3.25
C THR A 80 10.75 -1.39 4.61
N GLU A 81 10.55 -2.71 4.65
CA GLU A 81 10.64 -3.50 5.89
C GLU A 81 12.03 -3.41 6.52
N THR A 82 13.09 -3.44 5.71
CA THR A 82 14.48 -3.28 6.18
C THR A 82 14.71 -1.88 6.75
N ALA A 83 14.21 -0.84 6.08
CA ALA A 83 14.31 0.53 6.58
C ALA A 83 13.53 0.72 7.90
N LEU A 84 12.33 0.14 8.00
CA LEU A 84 11.52 0.18 9.23
C LEU A 84 12.21 -0.58 10.37
N ALA A 85 12.85 -1.73 10.10
CA ALA A 85 13.56 -2.50 11.12
C ALA A 85 14.76 -1.75 11.74
N ALA A 86 15.30 -0.73 11.07
CA ALA A 86 16.35 0.12 11.62
C ALA A 86 15.82 1.16 12.63
N VAL A 87 14.53 1.50 12.55
CA VAL A 87 13.86 2.54 13.36
C VAL A 87 12.99 1.93 14.46
N LEU A 88 12.35 0.81 14.14
CA LEU A 88 11.40 0.12 15.00
C LEU A 88 12.10 -0.93 15.87
N SER A 89 11.64 -1.07 17.11
CA SER A 89 12.04 -2.20 17.95
C SER A 89 11.51 -3.54 17.41
N ALA A 90 12.10 -4.66 17.85
CA ALA A 90 11.65 -6.00 17.46
C ALA A 90 10.16 -6.26 17.77
N GLY A 91 9.67 -5.74 18.91
CA GLY A 91 8.25 -5.83 19.29
C GLY A 91 7.34 -5.02 18.35
N GLN A 92 7.77 -3.82 17.95
CA GLN A 92 7.05 -2.99 16.98
C GLN A 92 7.06 -3.62 15.57
N MET A 93 8.17 -4.22 15.16
CA MET A 93 8.25 -4.94 13.88
C MET A 93 7.30 -6.14 13.83
N THR A 94 7.13 -6.86 14.94
CA THR A 94 6.17 -7.98 15.02
C THR A 94 4.73 -7.48 14.86
N LYS A 95 4.37 -6.38 15.53
CA LYS A 95 3.05 -5.73 15.34
C LYS A 95 2.85 -5.24 13.91
N TYR A 96 3.88 -4.64 13.31
CA TYR A 96 3.84 -4.19 11.92
C TYR A 96 3.58 -5.36 10.95
N ALA A 97 4.29 -6.47 11.11
CA ALA A 97 4.08 -7.67 10.29
C ALA A 97 2.65 -8.22 10.42
N ALA A 98 2.09 -8.24 11.63
CA ALA A 98 0.71 -8.65 11.88
C ALA A 98 -0.29 -7.70 11.21
N PHE A 99 -0.10 -6.38 11.36
CA PHE A 99 -0.92 -5.35 10.74
C PHE A 99 -0.95 -5.46 9.20
N VAL A 100 0.22 -5.69 8.58
CA VAL A 100 0.32 -5.90 7.12
C VAL A 100 -0.34 -7.21 6.70
N ALA A 101 -0.17 -8.28 7.46
CA ALA A 101 -0.78 -9.57 7.17
C ALA A 101 -2.31 -9.53 7.23
N GLU A 102 -2.88 -8.88 8.25
CA GLU A 102 -4.33 -8.69 8.40
C GLU A 102 -4.91 -7.91 7.22
N ARG A 103 -4.29 -6.79 6.83
CA ARG A 103 -4.72 -6.02 5.66
C ARG A 103 -4.74 -6.85 4.39
N ARG A 104 -3.69 -7.66 4.14
CA ARG A 104 -3.64 -8.55 2.98
C ARG A 104 -4.75 -9.60 3.00
N GLN A 105 -5.08 -10.13 4.18
CA GLN A 105 -6.17 -11.11 4.32
C GLN A 105 -7.53 -10.47 4.02
N THR A 106 -7.80 -9.28 4.56
CA THR A 106 -9.04 -8.55 4.31
C THR A 106 -9.21 -8.16 2.85
N GLU A 107 -8.13 -7.71 2.19
CA GLU A 107 -8.14 -7.43 0.73
C GLU A 107 -8.40 -8.70 -0.10
N SER A 108 -7.89 -9.86 0.34
CA SER A 108 -8.12 -11.13 -0.35
C SER A 108 -9.56 -11.64 -0.19
N MET A 109 -10.20 -11.39 0.95
CA MET A 109 -11.58 -11.76 1.23
C MET A 109 -12.60 -10.82 0.55
N GLY A 110 -12.30 -9.52 0.47
CA GLY A 110 -13.15 -8.54 -0.22
C GLY A 110 -13.30 -8.83 -1.73
N ARG A 111 -12.32 -9.47 -2.37
CA ARG A 111 -12.39 -9.87 -3.78
C ARG A 111 -13.23 -11.12 -4.05
N ARG A 112 -13.50 -11.95 -3.04
CA ARG A 112 -14.39 -13.13 -3.14
C ARG A 112 -15.86 -12.77 -2.92
N GLY A 113 -16.16 -11.73 -2.13
CA GLY A 113 -17.53 -11.25 -1.91
C GLY A 113 -18.16 -10.52 -3.10
N ALA A 114 -17.36 -9.78 -3.88
CA ALA A 114 -17.86 -8.96 -4.99
C ALA A 114 -18.27 -9.75 -6.27
N ARG A 115 -18.19 -11.09 -6.28
CA ARG A 115 -18.62 -11.94 -7.41
C ARG A 115 -19.96 -12.68 -7.17
N ARG A 116 -20.66 -12.43 -6.06
CA ARG A 116 -21.89 -13.17 -5.69
C ARG A 116 -23.17 -12.34 -5.59
N THR A 117 -23.21 -11.11 -6.11
CA THR A 117 -24.45 -10.33 -6.19
C THR A 117 -24.64 -9.70 -7.57
N ASN A 118 -24.97 -10.54 -8.55
CA ASN A 118 -25.81 -10.11 -9.67
C ASN A 118 -26.77 -11.27 -10.03
N PRO A 119 -27.95 -11.37 -9.39
CA PRO A 119 -29.00 -12.26 -9.82
C PRO A 119 -29.97 -11.51 -10.74
N GLN A 120 -29.68 -11.51 -12.05
CA GLN A 120 -30.56 -11.11 -13.16
C GLN A 120 -29.76 -11.48 -14.43
N ASP A 121 -30.16 -12.37 -15.34
CA ASP A 121 -31.49 -12.79 -15.75
C ASP A 121 -31.49 -14.29 -16.07
N GLY A 122 -32.39 -15.01 -15.42
CA GLY A 122 -32.98 -16.22 -15.95
C GLY A 122 -34.42 -15.89 -16.33
N ASN A 123 -34.67 -15.75 -17.63
CA ASN A 123 -35.96 -16.01 -18.28
C ASN A 123 -35.71 -16.40 -19.73
#